data_AF-A0A1G7BWT1-F1
#
_entry.id   AF-A0A1G7BWT1-F1
#
_cell.length_a   1.000
_cell.length_b   1.000
_cell.length_c   1.000
_cell.angle_alpha   90.00
_cell.angle_beta   90.00
_cell.angle_gamma   90.00
#
_symmetry.space_group_name_H-M   'P 1'
#
loop_
_entity.id
_entity.type
_entity.pdbx_description
1 polymer ?
#
loop_
_entity_poly.entity_id
_entity_poly.type
_entity_poly.pdbx_seq_one_letter_code
_entity_poly.pdbx_strand_id
1 'polypeptide(L)'
;MSRLMTLTLTSHRGRDYPVELFTPDTAFTDTGAVYLFLRMPEGRSLQAQVLYVGESDRMASQLGHDRRPGGPWERALALGFDTVGGLPLARPEDRALIAREFIHSWNPPCNDGHGTLSGLVGLTAPSAFQLRRAMVGK
;
A
#
# COMPACT_ATOMS: atom_id res chain seq x y z
N MET A 1 -15.18 11.85 -7.95
CA MET A 1 -13.77 11.47 -7.73
C MET A 1 -13.41 11.88 -6.32
N SER A 2 -13.19 10.92 -5.42
CA SER A 2 -12.98 11.19 -3.99
C SER A 2 -11.51 10.93 -3.62
N ARG A 3 -10.60 11.80 -4.09
CA ARG A 3 -9.22 11.83 -3.57
C ARG A 3 -9.30 12.25 -2.10
N LEU A 4 -8.88 11.38 -1.20
CA LEU A 4 -8.98 11.64 0.24
C LEU A 4 -7.94 12.66 0.70
N MET A 5 -6.67 12.42 0.35
CA MET A 5 -5.50 13.23 0.73
C MET A 5 -4.21 12.67 0.09
N THR A 6 -3.09 13.38 0.24
CA THR A 6 -1.76 12.82 -0.05
C THR A 6 -1.06 12.47 1.26
N LEU A 7 -0.48 11.28 1.29
CA LEU A 7 0.30 10.74 2.38
C LEU A 7 1.77 10.63 1.97
N THR A 8 2.66 11.27 2.70
CA THR A 8 4.10 11.06 2.54
C THR A 8 4.51 9.79 3.28
N LEU A 9 4.95 8.78 2.55
CA LEU A 9 5.59 7.59 3.11
C LEU A 9 7.10 7.72 3.03
N THR A 10 7.79 7.49 4.16
CA THR A 10 9.25 7.48 4.22
C THR A 10 9.74 6.03 4.23
N SER A 11 10.54 5.64 3.23
CA SER A 11 11.09 4.29 3.14
C SER A 11 12.21 4.05 4.18
N HIS A 12 12.65 2.80 4.32
CA HIS A 12 13.78 2.46 5.20
C HIS A 12 15.09 3.18 4.83
N ARG A 13 15.21 3.68 3.60
CA ARG A 13 16.35 4.48 3.12
C ARG A 13 16.20 5.98 3.42
N GLY A 14 15.13 6.38 4.11
CA GLY A 14 14.83 7.78 4.41
C GLY A 14 14.28 8.57 3.22
N ARG A 15 13.81 7.89 2.16
CA ARG A 15 13.28 8.55 0.96
C ARG A 15 11.78 8.74 1.08
N ASP A 16 11.33 9.96 0.80
CA ASP A 16 9.92 10.34 0.90
C ASP A 16 9.18 10.14 -0.43
N TYR A 17 8.00 9.53 -0.35
CA TYR A 17 7.14 9.23 -1.49
C TYR A 17 5.74 9.81 -1.26
N PRO A 18 5.26 10.71 -2.14
CA PRO A 18 3.91 11.27 -2.03
C PRO A 18 2.90 10.28 -2.61
N VAL A 19 2.27 9.49 -1.73
CA VAL A 19 1.23 8.54 -2.09
C VAL A 19 -0.13 9.22 -2.06
N GLU A 20 -0.89 9.14 -3.14
CA GLU A 20 -2.27 9.60 -3.19
C GLU A 20 -3.20 8.57 -2.55
N LEU A 21 -4.09 9.00 -1.65
CA LEU A 21 -5.03 8.12 -0.96
C LEU A 21 -6.42 8.19 -1.59
N PHE A 22 -7.03 7.03 -1.74
CA PHE A 22 -8.34 6.83 -2.34
C PHE A 22 -9.15 5.86 -1.49
N THR A 23 -10.47 6.03 -1.51
CA THR A 23 -11.37 5.05 -0.93
C THR A 23 -11.40 3.76 -1.78
N PRO A 24 -11.70 2.58 -1.21
CA PRO A 24 -11.69 1.31 -1.94
C PRO A 24 -12.73 1.24 -3.07
N ASP A 25 -13.79 2.05 -3.01
CA ASP A 25 -14.82 2.20 -4.05
C ASP A 25 -14.43 3.15 -5.19
N THR A 26 -13.27 3.79 -5.12
CA THR A 26 -12.79 4.69 -6.18
C THR A 26 -12.66 3.94 -7.51
N ALA A 27 -13.21 4.52 -8.58
CA ALA A 27 -13.01 4.06 -9.94
C ALA A 27 -11.64 4.56 -10.45
N PHE A 28 -10.70 3.64 -10.68
CA PHE A 28 -9.37 3.94 -11.18
C PHE A 28 -9.31 3.91 -12.71
N THR A 29 -8.39 4.68 -13.28
CA THR A 29 -8.01 4.60 -14.69
C THR A 29 -6.73 3.77 -14.84
N ASP A 30 -6.51 3.17 -16.01
CA ASP A 30 -5.26 2.49 -16.28
C ASP A 30 -4.12 3.52 -16.35
N THR A 31 -3.19 3.39 -15.43
CA THR A 31 -1.98 4.21 -15.34
C THR A 31 -0.89 3.36 -14.72
N GLY A 32 0.35 3.58 -15.15
CA GLY A 32 1.51 2.96 -14.53
C GLY A 32 1.69 3.48 -13.11
N ALA A 33 1.63 2.60 -12.12
CA ALA A 33 1.73 2.99 -10.72
C ALA A 33 2.29 1.88 -9.84
N VAL A 34 2.84 2.29 -8.71
CA VAL A 34 2.92 1.45 -7.51
C VAL A 34 1.69 1.76 -6.67
N TYR A 35 0.97 0.73 -6.23
CA TYR A 35 -0.24 0.89 -5.43
C TYR A 35 -0.15 0.08 -4.14
N LEU A 36 -0.93 0.49 -3.15
CA LEU A 36 -0.85 0.02 -1.78
C LEU A 36 -2.24 -0.29 -1.25
N PHE A 37 -2.37 -1.36 -0.47
CA PHE A 37 -3.52 -1.54 0.41
C PHE A 37 -3.12 -1.12 1.80
N LEU A 38 -3.84 -0.14 2.34
CA LEU A 38 -3.56 0.48 3.62
C LEU A 38 -4.73 0.26 4.58
N ARG A 39 -4.40 0.12 5.85
CA ARG A 39 -5.33 0.31 6.96
C ARG A 39 -4.98 1.61 7.65
N MET A 40 -5.90 2.57 7.63
CA MET A 40 -5.70 3.81 8.35
C MET A 40 -5.98 3.59 9.85
N PRO A 41 -5.24 4.26 10.74
CA PRO A 41 -5.48 4.13 12.16
C PRO A 41 -6.80 4.80 12.55
N GLU A 42 -7.56 4.16 13.43
CA GLU A 42 -8.70 4.80 14.09
C GLU A 42 -8.22 5.64 15.29
N GLY A 43 -8.70 6.89 15.40
CA GLY A 43 -8.43 7.75 16.56
C GLY A 43 -7.06 8.48 16.55
N ARG A 44 -6.39 8.55 17.71
CA ARG A 44 -5.16 9.36 17.90
C ARG A 44 -3.87 8.70 17.41
N SER A 45 -3.93 7.44 16.96
CA SER A 45 -2.77 6.79 16.35
C SER A 45 -2.49 7.42 14.99
N LEU A 46 -1.24 7.80 14.76
CA LEU A 46 -0.77 8.44 13.54
C LEU A 46 -0.02 7.46 12.65
N GLN A 47 -0.47 6.21 12.52
CA GLN A 47 0.31 5.19 11.82
C GLN A 47 -0.56 4.39 10.86
N ALA A 48 -0.41 4.65 9.56
CA ALA A 48 -1.01 3.82 8.51
C ALA A 48 -0.23 2.51 8.40
N GLN A 49 -0.95 1.39 8.31
CA GLN A 49 -0.35 0.08 8.11
C GLN A 49 -0.40 -0.29 6.63
N VAL A 50 0.75 -0.62 6.04
CA VAL A 50 0.83 -1.16 4.68
C VAL A 50 0.58 -2.66 4.71
N LEU A 51 -0.49 -3.11 4.05
CA LEU A 51 -0.93 -4.51 4.03
C LEU A 51 -0.50 -5.22 2.75
N TYR A 52 -0.47 -4.50 1.63
CA TYR A 52 -0.05 -5.00 0.33
C TYR A 52 0.63 -3.88 -0.48
N VAL A 53 1.56 -4.27 -1.35
CA VAL A 53 2.21 -3.45 -2.36
C VAL A 53 2.08 -4.18 -3.70
N GLY A 54 1.51 -3.52 -4.69
CA GLY A 54 1.52 -3.99 -6.06
C GLY A 54 2.14 -2.95 -6.99
N GLU A 55 2.55 -3.40 -8.17
CA GLU A 55 2.95 -2.52 -9.26
C GLU A 55 2.26 -2.99 -10.54
N SER A 56 1.96 -2.04 -11.42
CA SER A 56 1.39 -2.35 -12.74
C SER A 56 1.60 -1.18 -13.69
N ASP A 57 1.62 -1.46 -14.99
CA ASP A 57 1.45 -0.49 -16.06
C ASP A 57 -0.03 -0.08 -16.25
N ARG A 58 -0.97 -0.90 -15.77
CA ARG A 58 -2.42 -0.76 -15.90
C ARG A 58 -3.11 -1.01 -14.55
N MET A 59 -2.96 -0.05 -13.64
CA MET A 59 -3.45 -0.16 -12.26
C MET A 59 -4.93 -0.56 -12.14
N ALA A 60 -5.84 0.00 -12.94
CA ALA A 60 -7.26 -0.32 -12.83
C ALA A 60 -7.54 -1.79 -13.21
N SER A 61 -6.92 -2.26 -14.29
CA SER A 61 -7.00 -3.65 -14.73
C SER A 61 -6.43 -4.61 -13.68
N GLN A 62 -5.28 -4.28 -13.11
CA GLN A 62 -4.64 -5.10 -12.07
C GLN A 62 -5.47 -5.15 -10.78
N LEU A 63 -6.03 -4.02 -10.32
CA LEU A 63 -6.94 -4.02 -9.16
C LEU A 63 -8.19 -4.87 -9.40
N GLY A 64 -8.71 -4.89 -10.63
CA GLY A 64 -9.79 -5.79 -11.02
C GLY A 64 -9.40 -7.28 -10.92
N HIS A 65 -8.14 -7.61 -11.21
CA HIS A 65 -7.60 -8.96 -11.01
C HIS A 65 -7.43 -9.29 -9.52
N ASP A 66 -6.87 -8.37 -8.75
CA ASP A 66 -6.61 -8.53 -7.31
C ASP A 66 -7.87 -8.72 -6.46
N ARG A 67 -9.01 -8.21 -6.95
CA ARG A 67 -10.35 -8.37 -6.36
C ARG A 67 -10.98 -9.74 -6.58
N ARG A 68 -10.40 -10.59 -7.44
CA ARG A 68 -10.91 -11.95 -7.64
C ARG A 68 -10.77 -12.77 -6.35
N PRO A 69 -11.64 -13.78 -6.14
CA PRO A 69 -11.54 -14.66 -4.98
C PRO A 69 -10.13 -15.26 -4.82
N GLY A 70 -9.60 -15.28 -3.60
CA GLY A 70 -8.23 -15.70 -3.28
C GLY A 70 -7.15 -14.66 -3.57
N GLY A 71 -7.51 -13.50 -4.14
CA GLY A 71 -6.60 -12.40 -4.43
C GLY A 71 -6.10 -11.66 -3.18
N PRO A 72 -5.10 -10.77 -3.35
CA PRO A 72 -4.59 -9.96 -2.24
C PRO A 72 -5.63 -9.01 -1.65
N TRP A 73 -6.66 -8.63 -2.42
CA TRP A 73 -7.74 -7.77 -1.93
C TRP A 73 -8.54 -8.43 -0.80
N GLU A 74 -8.90 -9.72 -0.95
CA GLU A 74 -9.63 -10.47 0.06
C GLU A 74 -8.81 -10.64 1.35
N ARG A 75 -7.51 -10.96 1.22
CA ARG A 75 -6.60 -11.04 2.36
C ARG A 75 -6.45 -9.70 3.08
N ALA A 76 -6.35 -8.60 2.32
CA ALA A 76 -6.24 -7.26 2.89
C ALA A 76 -7.53 -6.85 3.61
N LEU A 77 -8.70 -7.16 3.05
CA LEU A 77 -10.00 -6.93 3.71
C LEU A 77 -10.10 -7.66 5.05
N ALA A 78 -9.63 -8.92 5.13
CA ALA A 78 -9.61 -9.68 6.37
C ALA A 78 -8.72 -9.06 7.47
N LEU A 79 -7.76 -8.21 7.08
CA LEU A 79 -6.87 -7.47 7.98
C LEU A 79 -7.36 -6.04 8.30
N GLY A 80 -8.52 -5.65 7.76
CA GLY A 80 -9.11 -4.33 7.97
C GLY A 80 -8.61 -3.24 7.02
N PHE A 81 -8.20 -3.60 5.80
CA PHE A 81 -7.93 -2.64 4.72
C PHE A 81 -9.13 -1.71 4.49
N ASP A 82 -8.86 -0.40 4.41
CA ASP A 82 -9.87 0.64 4.23
C ASP A 82 -9.47 1.71 3.20
N THR A 83 -8.23 1.72 2.72
CA THR A 83 -7.68 2.81 1.91
C THR A 83 -6.72 2.29 0.86
N VAL A 84 -6.88 2.70 -0.39
CA VAL A 84 -5.93 2.43 -1.48
C VAL A 84 -4.94 3.59 -1.59
N GLY A 85 -3.65 3.31 -1.56
CA GLY A 85 -2.60 4.26 -1.91
C GLY A 85 -2.16 4.08 -3.36
N GLY A 86 -1.88 5.16 -4.07
CA GLY A 86 -1.33 5.15 -5.42
C GLY A 86 -0.16 6.11 -5.59
N LEU A 87 0.90 5.65 -6.23
CA LEU A 87 2.05 6.44 -6.65
C LEU A 87 2.24 6.28 -8.17
N PRO A 88 1.75 7.23 -8.98
CA PRO A 88 1.87 7.15 -10.43
C PRO A 88 3.34 7.31 -10.87
N LEU A 89 3.79 6.39 -11.73
CA LEU A 89 5.17 6.29 -12.20
C LEU A 89 5.18 5.82 -13.65
N ALA A 90 5.74 6.63 -14.54
CA ALA A 90 5.76 6.36 -15.98
C ALA A 90 6.67 5.17 -16.35
N ARG A 91 7.85 5.08 -15.72
CA ARG A 91 8.90 4.14 -16.08
C ARG A 91 8.73 2.78 -15.38
N PRO A 92 8.71 1.65 -16.12
CA PRO A 92 8.65 0.32 -15.52
C PRO A 92 9.77 0.03 -14.53
N GLU A 93 11.00 0.45 -14.83
CA GLU A 93 12.16 0.25 -13.96
C GLU A 93 12.00 0.95 -12.61
N ASP A 94 11.45 2.17 -12.60
CA ASP A 94 11.20 2.93 -11.38
C ASP A 94 10.09 2.27 -10.56
N ARG A 95 9.02 1.79 -11.21
CA ARG A 95 7.94 1.05 -10.54
C ARG A 95 8.46 -0.20 -9.83
N ALA A 96 9.21 -1.04 -10.55
CA ALA A 96 9.74 -2.27 -9.99
C ALA A 96 10.72 -1.99 -8.84
N LEU A 97 11.59 -0.98 -8.97
CA LEU A 97 12.52 -0.58 -7.93
C LEU A 97 11.78 -0.08 -6.68
N ILE A 98 10.81 0.81 -6.86
CA ILE A 98 10.06 1.41 -5.75
C ILE A 98 9.18 0.36 -5.06
N ALA A 99 8.50 -0.52 -5.80
CA ALA A 99 7.71 -1.60 -5.22
C ALA A 99 8.57 -2.54 -4.35
N ARG A 100 9.77 -2.90 -4.82
CA ARG A 100 10.72 -3.70 -4.03
C ARG A 100 11.19 -2.97 -2.78
N GLU A 101 11.49 -1.68 -2.90
CA GLU A 101 11.86 -0.84 -1.76
C GLU A 101 10.73 -0.75 -0.73
N PHE A 102 9.49 -0.64 -1.19
CA PHE A 102 8.29 -0.57 -0.35
C PHE A 102 8.08 -1.89 0.41
N ILE A 103 8.15 -3.02 -0.30
CA ILE A 103 8.04 -4.35 0.32
C ILE A 103 9.15 -4.54 1.38
N HIS A 104 10.40 -4.17 1.08
CA HIS A 104 11.49 -4.25 2.07
C HIS A 104 11.30 -3.32 3.26
N SER A 105 10.71 -2.13 3.05
CA SER A 105 10.53 -1.15 4.11
C SER A 105 9.44 -1.54 5.10
N TRP A 106 8.36 -2.14 4.60
CA TRP A 106 7.14 -2.35 5.39
C TRP A 106 6.75 -3.81 5.62
N ASN A 107 7.39 -4.75 4.92
CA ASN A 107 7.11 -6.19 4.99
C ASN A 107 5.60 -6.52 5.00
N PRO A 108 4.86 -6.17 3.92
CA PRO A 108 3.40 -6.22 3.95
C PRO A 108 2.90 -7.67 3.97
N PRO A 109 1.98 -8.03 4.90
CA PRO A 109 1.54 -9.41 5.11
C PRO A 109 0.85 -10.05 3.89
N CYS A 110 0.31 -9.27 2.96
CA CYS A 110 -0.38 -9.81 1.78
C CYS A 110 0.54 -10.05 0.57
N ASN A 111 1.81 -9.64 0.63
CA ASN A 111 2.81 -9.83 -0.43
C ASN A 111 3.50 -11.19 -0.40
N ASP A 112 3.54 -11.85 0.77
CA ASP A 112 4.18 -13.15 0.95
C ASP A 112 3.30 -14.28 0.40
N GLY A 113 3.34 -14.47 -0.91
CA GLY A 113 2.75 -15.61 -1.61
C GLY A 113 3.56 -16.91 -1.52
N HIS A 114 4.48 -17.06 -0.57
CA HIS A 114 5.22 -18.31 -0.34
C HIS A 114 4.66 -19.02 0.89
N GLY A 115 4.05 -20.19 0.65
CA GLY A 115 3.52 -21.02 1.71
C GLY A 115 4.61 -21.46 2.69
N THR A 116 4.43 -21.16 3.97
CA THR A 116 4.94 -21.98 5.06
C THR A 116 3.95 -21.95 6.22
N LEU A 117 3.18 -23.01 6.32
CA LEU A 117 3.06 -23.72 7.60
C LEU A 117 4.49 -24.11 8.04
N SER A 118 5.26 -23.17 8.58
CA SER A 118 6.46 -23.45 9.36
C SER A 118 6.39 -22.63 10.63
N GLY A 119 6.04 -23.33 11.70
CA GLY A 119 6.59 -23.05 13.02
C GLY A 119 6.00 -21.84 13.73
N LEU A 120 5.27 -22.15 14.80
CA LEU A 120 5.28 -21.40 16.05
C LEU A 120 6.69 -20.85 16.39
N VAL A 121 7.11 -19.69 15.87
CA VAL A 121 8.16 -18.87 16.50
C VAL A 121 8.01 -17.41 16.04
N GLY A 122 7.75 -16.53 17.00
CA GLY A 122 8.18 -15.14 16.93
C GLY A 122 7.20 -14.16 16.29
N LEU A 123 6.22 -13.72 17.07
CA LEU A 123 5.59 -12.41 16.91
C LEU A 123 6.67 -11.32 16.90
N THR A 124 7.10 -10.87 15.72
CA THR A 124 7.61 -9.51 15.57
C THR A 124 6.48 -8.68 15.00
N ALA A 125 5.96 -7.78 15.85
CA ALA A 125 4.87 -6.90 15.50
C ALA A 125 5.18 -6.13 14.20
N PRO A 126 4.18 -5.85 13.35
CA PRO A 126 4.38 -5.01 12.18
C PRO A 126 4.90 -3.65 12.62
N SER A 127 6.03 -3.24 12.05
CA SER A 127 6.70 -1.97 12.35
C SER A 127 5.76 -0.80 12.10
N ALA A 128 5.65 0.06 13.10
CA ALA A 128 4.61 1.06 13.24
C ALA A 128 5.25 2.45 12.97
N PHE A 129 4.82 3.18 11.93
CA PHE A 129 5.52 4.39 11.42
C PHE A 129 4.76 5.69 11.68
N GLN A 130 5.47 6.76 12.07
CA GLN A 130 4.90 8.09 12.34
C GLN A 130 4.52 8.85 11.04
N LEU A 131 3.24 9.21 10.92
CA LEU A 131 2.73 10.11 9.87
C LEU A 131 3.20 11.55 10.09
N ARG A 132 3.78 12.18 9.06
CA ARG A 132 3.89 13.66 8.97
C ARG A 132 2.84 14.18 8.00
N ARG A 133 1.79 14.82 8.54
CA ARG A 133 0.80 15.57 7.75
C ARG A 133 1.43 16.85 7.22
N ALA A 134 1.56 16.98 5.90
CA ALA A 134 1.78 18.28 5.27
C ALA A 134 0.41 18.97 5.10
N MET A 135 0.09 19.94 5.96
CA MET A 135 -1.01 20.85 5.72
C MET A 135 -0.55 21.86 4.66
N VAL A 136 -1.10 21.77 3.45
CA VAL A 136 -0.99 22.82 2.45
C VAL A 136 -1.83 24.00 2.95
N GLY A 137 -1.14 24.99 3.52
CA GLY A 137 -1.70 26.28 3.87
C GLY A 137 -2.09 27.05 2.61
N LYS A 138 -3.27 27.63 2.66
CA LYS A 138 -3.86 28.49 1.64
C LYS A 138 -3.22 29.88 1.65
#